data_AF-A0AAE4B8W0-F1
#
_entry.id   AF-A0AAE4B8W0-F1
#
_cell.length_a   1.000
_cell.length_b   1.000
_cell.length_c   1.000
_cell.angle_alpha   90.00
_cell.angle_beta   90.00
_cell.angle_gamma   90.00
#
_symmetry.space_group_name_H-M   'P 1'
#
loop_
_entity.id
_entity.type
_entity.pdbx_description
1 polymer ?
#
loop_
_entity_poly.entity_id
_entity_poly.type
_entity_poly.pdbx_seq_one_letter_code
_entity_poly.pdbx_strand_id
1 'polypeptide(L)'
;MDKHEEYVIKITGALGEIFNEESEHFIAELKNVDLTAFFTSANAALGVMYNHYTGDHKNAIEFTHLLNGLAVQRAIENVEKEAK
;
A
#
# COMPACT_ATOMS: atom_id res chain seq x y z
N MET A 1 7.20 17.58 -7.21
CA MET A 1 6.70 16.29 -6.71
C MET A 1 6.67 16.37 -5.21
N ASP A 2 5.51 16.18 -4.59
CA ASP A 2 5.44 16.10 -3.13
C ASP A 2 6.05 14.77 -2.63
N LYS A 3 6.39 14.69 -1.34
CA LYS A 3 7.01 13.47 -0.77
C LYS A 3 6.09 12.24 -0.86
N HIS A 4 4.78 12.43 -0.80
CA HIS A 4 3.82 11.34 -0.97
C HIS A 4 3.79 10.83 -2.41
N GLU A 5 3.84 11.71 -3.41
CA GLU A 5 3.95 11.31 -4.81
C GLU A 5 5.24 10.49 -5.05
N GLU A 6 6.36 10.91 -4.44
CA GLU A 6 7.61 10.14 -4.49
C GLU A 6 7.44 8.73 -3.90
N TYR A 7 6.80 8.64 -2.72
CA TYR A 7 6.54 7.36 -2.08
C TYR A 7 5.62 6.47 -2.92
N VAL A 8 4.54 7.03 -3.47
CA VAL A 8 3.60 6.29 -4.33
C VAL A 8 4.33 5.71 -5.53
N ILE A 9 5.17 6.49 -6.21
CA ILE A 9 5.92 6.00 -7.38
C ILE A 9 6.87 4.87 -7.00
N LYS A 10 7.66 5.04 -5.95
CA LYS A 10 8.64 4.02 -5.53
C LYS A 10 7.97 2.73 -5.07
N ILE A 11 6.90 2.85 -4.27
CA ILE A 11 6.14 1.68 -3.80
C ILE A 11 5.46 0.98 -4.97
N THR A 12 4.86 1.72 -5.90
CA THR A 12 4.22 1.14 -7.09
C THR A 12 5.23 0.41 -7.98
N GLY A 13 6.44 0.99 -8.15
CA GLY A 13 7.53 0.34 -8.87
C GLY A 13 7.91 -1.01 -8.25
N ALA A 14 8.17 -1.02 -6.93
CA ALA A 14 8.52 -2.23 -6.20
C ALA A 14 7.39 -3.29 -6.22
N LEU A 15 6.12 -2.89 -6.11
CA LEU A 15 5.00 -3.82 -6.25
C LEU A 15 4.86 -4.35 -7.68
N GLY A 16 5.16 -3.52 -8.68
CA GLY A 16 5.15 -3.89 -10.10
C GLY A 16 6.18 -4.96 -10.43
N GLU A 17 7.33 -4.97 -9.76
CA GLU A 17 8.35 -6.01 -9.91
C GLU A 17 7.82 -7.42 -9.61
N ILE A 18 6.84 -7.55 -8.71
CA ILE A 18 6.23 -8.84 -8.36
C ILE A 18 5.46 -9.45 -9.57
N PHE A 19 4.98 -8.59 -10.47
CA PHE A 19 4.26 -8.99 -11.69
C PHE A 19 5.16 -9.09 -12.92
N ASN A 20 6.44 -8.70 -12.82
CA ASN A 20 7.36 -8.68 -13.93
C ASN A 20 8.16 -10.00 -14.01
N GLU A 21 7.98 -10.77 -15.09
CA GLU A 21 8.66 -12.06 -15.31
C GLU A 21 10.20 -11.98 -15.30
N GLU A 22 10.77 -10.80 -15.57
CA GLU A 22 12.21 -10.56 -15.56
C GLU A 22 12.76 -10.19 -14.17
N SER A 23 11.89 -9.97 -13.18
CA SER A 23 12.29 -9.60 -11.82
C SER A 23 12.64 -10.81 -10.96
N GLU A 24 13.62 -10.65 -10.06
CA GLU A 24 13.92 -11.64 -9.02
C GLU A 24 12.79 -11.81 -8.00
N HIS A 25 11.88 -10.83 -7.92
CA HIS A 25 10.71 -10.84 -7.05
C HIS A 25 9.45 -11.37 -7.74
N PHE A 26 9.57 -11.85 -8.97
CA PHE A 26 8.44 -12.35 -9.75
C PHE A 26 7.73 -13.53 -9.07
N ILE A 27 6.41 -13.48 -9.03
CA ILE A 27 5.58 -14.60 -8.56
C ILE A 27 4.75 -15.14 -9.74
N ALA A 28 5.16 -16.28 -10.28
CA ALA A 28 4.55 -16.90 -11.45
C ALA A 28 3.06 -17.23 -11.26
N GLU A 29 2.68 -17.60 -10.05
CA GLU A 29 1.31 -17.97 -9.68
C GLU A 29 0.34 -16.77 -9.74
N LEU A 30 0.83 -15.53 -9.71
CA LEU A 30 -0.03 -14.33 -9.74
C LEU A 30 -0.80 -14.16 -11.05
N LYS A 31 -0.37 -14.78 -12.15
CA LYS A 31 -1.11 -14.76 -13.43
C LYS A 31 -2.52 -15.36 -13.32
N ASN A 32 -2.75 -16.22 -12.33
CA ASN A 32 -4.03 -16.90 -12.08
C ASN A 32 -4.63 -16.55 -10.70
N VAL A 33 -4.01 -15.63 -9.96
CA VAL A 33 -4.49 -15.23 -8.63
C VAL A 33 -5.65 -14.25 -8.76
N ASP A 34 -6.66 -14.45 -7.93
CA ASP A 34 -7.67 -13.44 -7.66
C ASP A 34 -6.96 -12.20 -7.09
N LEU A 35 -6.98 -11.09 -7.84
CA LEU A 35 -6.39 -9.82 -7.42
C LEU A 35 -6.84 -9.43 -6.00
N THR A 36 -8.05 -9.82 -5.60
CA THR A 36 -8.56 -9.64 -4.24
C THR A 36 -7.68 -10.31 -3.19
N ALA A 37 -7.24 -11.55 -3.42
CA ALA A 37 -6.35 -12.27 -2.50
C ALA A 37 -4.96 -11.64 -2.43
N PHE A 38 -4.43 -11.18 -3.57
CA PHE A 38 -3.16 -10.45 -3.60
C PHE A 38 -3.24 -9.14 -2.80
N PHE A 39 -4.23 -8.29 -3.07
CA PHE A 39 -4.36 -7.01 -2.37
C PHE A 39 -4.72 -7.18 -0.89
N THR A 40 -5.44 -8.23 -0.52
CA THR A 40 -5.66 -8.60 0.89
C THR A 40 -4.34 -8.94 1.58
N SER A 41 -3.48 -9.71 0.91
CA SER A 41 -2.16 -10.08 1.43
C SER A 41 -1.22 -8.88 1.51
N ALA A 42 -1.26 -7.98 0.51
CA ALA A 42 -0.51 -6.73 0.52
C ALA A 42 -0.92 -5.84 1.70
N ASN A 43 -2.23 -5.72 1.99
CA ASN A 43 -2.72 -4.98 3.15
C ASN A 43 -2.21 -5.58 4.47
N ALA A 44 -2.20 -6.91 4.59
CA ALA A 44 -1.65 -7.58 5.76
C ALA A 44 -0.14 -7.33 5.92
N ALA A 45 0.63 -7.38 4.82
CA ALA A 45 2.05 -7.09 4.82
C ALA A 45 2.34 -5.65 5.27
N LEU A 46 1.55 -4.67 4.81
CA LEU A 46 1.64 -3.28 5.27
C LEU A 46 1.42 -3.17 6.79
N GLY A 47 0.47 -3.92 7.34
CA GLY A 47 0.22 -3.95 8.78
C GLY A 47 1.40 -4.51 9.58
N VAL A 48 2.02 -5.60 9.09
CA VAL A 48 3.23 -6.17 9.69
C VAL A 48 4.38 -5.16 9.67
N MET A 49 4.60 -4.49 8.53
CA MET A 49 5.64 -3.47 8.40
C MET A 49 5.37 -2.27 9.31
N TYR A 50 4.13 -1.80 9.39
CA TYR A 50 3.76 -0.70 10.26
C TYR A 50 4.08 -1.00 11.73
N ASN A 51 3.64 -2.16 12.21
CA ASN A 51 3.92 -2.60 13.58
C ASN A 51 5.43 -2.73 13.82
N HIS A 52 6.17 -3.29 12.86
CA HIS A 52 7.63 -3.41 12.96
C HIS A 52 8.34 -2.05 13.11
N TYR A 53 8.03 -1.08 12.25
CA TYR A 53 8.73 0.20 12.24
C TYR A 53 8.28 1.19 13.33
N THR A 54 7.05 1.05 13.84
CA THR A 54 6.50 1.94 14.87
C THR A 54 6.59 1.36 16.29
N GLY A 55 6.78 0.05 16.42
CA GLY A 55 6.68 -0.66 17.70
C GLY A 55 5.23 -0.87 18.17
N ASP A 56 4.25 -0.57 17.32
CA ASP A 56 2.83 -0.82 17.60
C ASP A 56 2.47 -2.31 17.42
N HIS A 57 1.28 -2.69 17.86
CA HIS A 57 0.78 -4.06 17.84
C HIS A 57 -0.65 -4.12 17.31
N LYS A 58 -0.92 -3.41 16.22
CA LYS A 58 -2.25 -3.37 15.60
C LYS A 58 -2.60 -4.71 14.98
N ASN A 59 -3.81 -5.19 15.24
CA ASN A 59 -4.39 -6.28 14.46
C ASN A 59 -4.88 -5.77 13.09
N ALA A 60 -5.30 -6.70 12.22
CA ALA A 60 -5.70 -6.37 10.85
C ALA A 60 -6.87 -5.37 10.77
N ILE A 61 -7.83 -5.42 11.70
CA ILE A 61 -8.99 -4.51 11.73
C ILE A 61 -8.53 -3.11 12.15
N GLU A 62 -7.75 -3.02 13.22
CA GLU A 62 -7.21 -1.75 13.74
C GLU A 62 -6.33 -1.05 12.70
N PHE A 63 -5.47 -1.81 12.03
CA PHE A 63 -4.61 -1.28 10.99
C PHE A 63 -5.41 -0.82 9.76
N THR A 64 -6.41 -1.59 9.33
CA THR A 64 -7.26 -1.20 8.20
C THR A 64 -8.07 0.07 8.52
N HIS A 65 -8.56 0.20 9.76
CA HIS A 65 -9.23 1.43 10.19
C HIS A 65 -8.31 2.65 10.15
N LEU A 66 -7.06 2.50 10.61
CA LEU A 66 -6.04 3.54 10.50
C LEU A 66 -5.79 3.94 9.04
N LEU A 67 -5.57 2.98 8.15
CA LEU A 67 -5.34 3.25 6.73
C LEU A 67 -6.51 4.01 6.08
N ASN A 68 -7.75 3.61 6.39
CA ASN A 68 -8.93 4.31 5.89
C ASN A 68 -8.99 5.76 6.40
N GLY A 69 -8.67 6.00 7.67
CA GLY A 69 -8.59 7.35 8.23
C GLY A 69 -7.56 8.22 7.49
N LEU A 70 -6.37 7.68 7.22
CA LEU A 70 -5.31 8.37 6.49
C LEU A 70 -5.72 8.67 5.03
N ALA A 71 -6.38 7.71 4.36
CA ALA A 71 -6.87 7.90 3.00
C ALA A 71 -7.94 9.01 2.91
N VAL A 72 -8.88 9.04 3.85
CA VAL A 72 -9.92 10.08 3.93
C VAL A 72 -9.28 11.45 4.18
N GLN A 73 -8.36 11.55 5.15
CA GLN A 73 -7.65 12.80 5.43
C GLN A 73 -6.96 13.32 4.15
N ARG A 74 -6.27 12.44 3.42
CA ARG A 74 -5.58 12.81 2.20
C ARG A 74 -6.53 13.29 1.10
N ALA A 75 -7.68 12.63 0.95
CA ALA A 75 -8.70 13.06 -0.01
C ALA A 75 -9.22 14.47 0.29
N ILE A 76 -9.45 14.78 1.57
CA ILE A 76 -9.87 16.11 2.02
C ILE A 76 -8.79 17.16 1.69
N GLU A 77 -7.53 16.89 2.06
CA GLU A 77 -6.40 17.80 1.79
C GLU A 77 -6.23 18.12 0.30
N ASN A 78 -6.50 17.15 -0.59
CA ASN A 78 -6.38 17.35 -2.03
C ASN A 78 -7.49 18.27 -2.56
N VAL A 79 -8.74 18.07 -2.11
CA VAL A 79 -9.87 18.96 -2.47
C VAL A 79 -9.61 20.40 -2.01
N GLU A 80 -9.06 20.58 -0.81
CA GLU A 80 -8.73 21.91 -0.29
C GLU A 80 -7.58 22.60 -1.06
N LYS A 81 -6.64 21.84 -1.63
CA LYS A 81 -5.57 22.37 -2.49
C LYS A 81 -6.08 22.77 -3.87
N GLU A 82 -7.03 22.01 -4.43
CA GLU A 82 -7.63 22.29 -5.75
C GLU A 82 -8.62 23.46 -5.71
N ALA A 83 -9.19 23.78 -4.55
CA ALA A 83 -10.11 24.90 -4.36
C ALA A 83 -9.42 26.27 -4.18
N LYS A 84 -8.08 26.34 -4.19
CA LYS A 84 -7.26 27.55 -4.04
C LYS A 84 -6.57 27.92 -5.35
#